data_AF-A0A645E514-F1
#
_entry.id   AF-A0A645E514-F1
#
_cell.length_a   1.000
_cell.length_b   1.000
_cell.length_c   1.000
_cell.angle_alpha   90.00
_cell.angle_beta   90.00
_cell.angle_gamma   90.00
#
_symmetry.space_group_name_H-M   'P 1'
#
loop_
_entity.id
_entity.type
_entity.pdbx_description
1 polymer ?
#
loop_
_entity_poly.entity_id
_entity_poly.type
_entity_poly.pdbx_seq_one_letter_code
_entity_poly.pdbx_strand_id
1 'polypeptide(L)'
;MNKKRIGKRTIKLNNMPTIIAASSIVGPKEGQGPLKDKFDLILSDDLYGEKTWELAESKMVQTVMEMSVNKANKTLEDVDFLFGGD
;
A
#
# COMPACT_ATOMS: atom_id res chain seq x y z
N MET A 1 26.02 -1.77 24.13
CA MET A 1 25.01 -1.26 23.16
C MET A 1 24.97 -2.20 21.97
N ASN A 2 23.87 -2.93 21.77
CA ASN A 2 23.68 -3.79 20.59
C ASN A 2 23.69 -2.90 19.34
N LYS A 3 24.79 -2.93 18.58
CA LYS A 3 24.87 -2.24 17.28
C LYS A 3 23.97 -2.98 16.29
N LYS A 4 22.68 -2.60 16.23
CA LYS A 4 21.70 -3.05 15.23
C LYS A 4 22.05 -2.57 13.81
N ARG A 5 22.98 -1.62 13.68
CA ARG A 5 23.41 -1.06 12.40
C ARG A 5 24.59 -1.83 11.84
N ILE A 6 24.45 -2.35 10.62
CA ILE A 6 25.53 -2.93 9.83
C ILE A 6 26.01 -1.84 8.86
N GLY A 7 27.29 -1.47 8.97
CA GLY A 7 27.88 -0.42 8.14
C GLY A 7 27.18 0.94 8.31
N LYS A 8 27.08 1.72 7.23
CA LYS A 8 26.56 3.09 7.28
C LYS A 8 25.05 3.20 7.11
N ARG A 9 24.34 2.30 6.44
CA ARG A 9 22.90 2.51 6.12
C ARG A 9 22.02 1.27 6.24
N THR A 10 22.51 0.21 6.88
CA THR A 10 21.75 -1.05 7.00
C THR A 10 21.41 -1.31 8.46
N ILE A 11 20.17 -1.73 8.73
CA ILE A 11 19.72 -2.15 10.06
C ILE A 11 19.41 -3.64 9.99
N LYS A 12 20.02 -4.43 10.88
CA LYS A 12 19.64 -5.82 11.14
C LYS A 12 18.65 -5.83 12.30
N LEU A 13 17.44 -6.28 12.02
CA LEU A 13 16.38 -6.41 13.01
C LEU A 13 16.59 -7.71 13.80
N ASN A 14 16.38 -7.66 15.11
CA ASN A 14 16.46 -8.86 15.96
C ASN A 14 15.23 -9.74 15.78
N ASN A 15 14.07 -9.11 15.58
CA ASN A 15 12.81 -9.77 15.25
C ASN A 15 12.45 -9.34 13.83
N MET A 16 12.31 -10.31 12.93
CA MET A 16 12.05 -10.03 11.52
C MET A 16 10.56 -9.67 11.33
N PRO A 17 10.24 -8.50 10.76
CA PRO A 17 8.87 -8.20 10.37
C PRO A 17 8.49 -9.13 9.21
N THR A 18 7.21 -9.47 9.15
CA THR A 18 6.64 -10.28 8.07
C THR A 18 5.56 -9.47 7.37
N ILE A 19 5.47 -9.59 6.06
CA ILE A 19 4.36 -9.03 5.28
C ILE A 19 3.24 -10.06 5.32
N ILE A 20 2.15 -9.73 6.02
CA ILE A 20 1.00 -10.63 6.18
C ILE A 20 -0.08 -10.42 5.11
N ALA A 21 -0.11 -9.25 4.49
CA ALA A 21 -0.99 -8.91 3.38
C ALA A 21 -0.39 -7.74 2.58
N ALA A 22 -0.80 -7.61 1.33
CA ALA A 22 -0.53 -6.46 0.47
C ALA A 22 -1.72 -6.26 -0.47
N SER A 23 -2.02 -5.01 -0.78
CA SER A 23 -2.94 -4.65 -1.87
C SER A 23 -2.36 -3.57 -2.76
N SER A 24 -2.88 -3.50 -3.98
CA SER A 24 -2.49 -2.52 -4.99
C SER A 24 -3.70 -2.07 -5.79
N ILE A 25 -3.76 -0.77 -6.03
CA ILE A 25 -4.76 -0.10 -6.85
C ILE A 25 -4.03 0.69 -7.94
N VAL A 26 -4.52 0.63 -9.17
CA VAL A 26 -3.88 1.28 -10.31
C VAL A 26 -4.88 1.92 -11.26
N GLY A 27 -4.39 2.84 -12.09
CA GLY A 27 -5.18 3.45 -13.15
C GLY A 27 -5.38 2.54 -14.39
N PRO A 28 -6.18 3.01 -15.36
CA PRO A 28 -6.43 2.32 -16.62
C PRO A 28 -5.16 1.96 -17.40
N LYS A 29 -4.13 2.81 -17.35
CA LYS A 29 -2.89 2.63 -18.12
C LYS A 29 -2.12 1.40 -17.65
N GLU A 30 -1.91 1.27 -16.35
CA GLU A 30 -1.26 0.10 -15.75
C GLU A 30 -2.12 -1.16 -15.91
N GLY A 31 -3.45 -1.02 -15.90
CA GLY A 31 -4.42 -2.09 -16.15
C GLY A 31 -4.42 -2.64 -17.58
N GLN A 32 -3.87 -1.90 -18.55
CA GLN A 32 -3.61 -2.39 -19.91
C GLN A 32 -2.24 -3.05 -20.04
N GLY A 33 -1.41 -2.96 -18.99
CA GLY A 33 -0.06 -3.51 -18.96
C GLY A 33 0.01 -5.02 -18.73
N PRO A 34 1.20 -5.61 -18.87
CA PRO A 34 1.42 -7.05 -18.72
C PRO A 34 1.24 -7.55 -17.28
N LEU A 35 1.17 -6.65 -16.30
CA LEU A 35 0.99 -6.96 -14.88
C LEU A 35 -0.47 -6.82 -14.41
N LYS A 36 -1.42 -6.53 -15.31
CA LYS A 36 -2.82 -6.26 -14.95
C LYS A 36 -3.43 -7.28 -13.98
N ASP A 37 -3.13 -8.56 -14.18
CA ASP A 37 -3.69 -9.67 -13.37
C ASP A 37 -3.00 -9.80 -11.99
N LYS A 38 -2.08 -8.90 -11.65
CA LYS A 38 -1.40 -8.83 -10.35
C LYS A 38 -1.93 -7.71 -9.46
N PHE A 39 -2.69 -6.76 -10.03
CA PHE A 39 -3.30 -5.69 -9.25
C PHE A 39 -4.64 -6.14 -8.69
N ASP A 40 -4.99 -5.60 -7.52
CA ASP A 40 -6.22 -5.99 -6.84
C ASP A 40 -7.42 -5.18 -7.31
N LEU A 41 -7.16 -3.92 -7.70
CA LEU A 41 -8.16 -3.03 -8.26
C LEU A 41 -7.55 -2.23 -9.41
N ILE A 42 -8.18 -2.33 -10.58
CA ILE A 42 -7.89 -1.50 -11.74
C ILE A 42 -9.06 -0.52 -11.89
N LEU A 43 -8.75 0.77 -11.85
CA LEU A 43 -9.74 1.83 -12.01
C LEU A 43 -10.22 1.92 -13.46
N SER A 44 -11.48 2.33 -13.62
CA SER A 44 -12.11 2.54 -14.93
C SER A 44 -11.69 3.87 -15.59
N ASP A 45 -11.26 4.83 -14.78
CA ASP A 45 -10.88 6.18 -15.18
C ASP A 45 -9.76 6.70 -14.26
N ASP A 46 -9.06 7.73 -14.71
CA ASP A 46 -7.89 8.26 -14.00
C ASP A 46 -8.28 9.06 -12.74
N LEU A 47 -9.54 9.51 -12.61
CA LEU A 47 -10.01 10.32 -11.47
C LEU A 47 -10.71 9.50 -10.40
N TYR A 48 -10.86 8.20 -10.57
CA TYR A 48 -11.63 7.35 -9.66
C TYR A 48 -13.04 7.92 -9.35
N GLY A 49 -13.65 8.59 -10.33
CA GLY A 49 -14.93 9.31 -10.18
C GLY A 49 -14.89 10.56 -9.30
N GLU A 50 -13.72 11.02 -8.88
CA GLU A 50 -13.53 12.23 -8.08
C GLU A 50 -13.42 13.51 -8.92
N LYS A 51 -13.53 14.65 -8.25
CA LYS A 51 -13.54 15.98 -8.90
C LYS A 51 -12.16 16.49 -9.26
N THR A 52 -11.13 16.03 -8.54
CA THR A 52 -9.74 16.46 -8.72
C THR A 52 -8.80 15.28 -8.57
N TRP A 53 -7.57 15.44 -9.06
CA TRP A 53 -6.51 14.44 -8.97
C TRP A 53 -6.15 14.12 -7.53
N GLU A 54 -6.07 15.13 -6.67
CA GLU A 54 -5.70 14.98 -5.26
C GLU A 54 -6.77 14.21 -4.48
N LEU A 55 -8.05 14.40 -4.82
CA LEU A 55 -9.15 13.62 -4.24
C LEU A 55 -9.11 12.17 -4.73
N ALA A 56 -8.83 11.96 -6.02
CA ALA A 56 -8.68 10.63 -6.59
C ALA A 56 -7.57 9.85 -5.87
N GLU A 57 -6.39 10.45 -5.72
CA GLU A 57 -5.25 9.85 -5.02
C GLU A 57 -5.55 9.57 -3.55
N SER A 58 -6.16 10.53 -2.84
CA SER A 58 -6.56 10.33 -1.44
C SER A 58 -7.50 9.14 -1.28
N LYS A 59 -8.46 8.99 -2.20
CA LYS A 59 -9.40 7.86 -2.24
C LYS A 59 -8.71 6.56 -2.60
N MET A 60 -7.74 6.58 -3.51
CA MET A 60 -6.93 5.40 -3.85
C MET A 60 -6.16 4.91 -2.62
N VAL A 61 -5.50 5.80 -1.89
CA VAL A 61 -4.76 5.48 -0.66
C VAL A 61 -5.71 4.93 0.42
N GLN A 62 -6.86 5.57 0.64
CA GLN A 62 -7.87 5.06 1.57
C GLN A 62 -8.32 3.64 1.19
N THR A 63 -8.69 3.44 -0.06
CA THR A 63 -9.20 2.16 -0.58
C THR A 63 -8.16 1.05 -0.43
N VAL A 64 -6.90 1.30 -0.82
CA VAL A 64 -5.85 0.26 -0.76
C VAL A 64 -5.47 -0.10 0.67
N MET A 65 -5.53 0.84 1.62
CA MET A 65 -5.34 0.56 3.05
C MET A 65 -6.43 -0.36 3.57
N GLU A 66 -7.71 -0.03 3.32
CA GLU A 66 -8.86 -0.85 3.71
C GLU A 66 -8.78 -2.26 3.11
N MET A 67 -8.47 -2.38 1.81
CA MET A 67 -8.27 -3.67 1.15
C MET A 67 -7.15 -4.50 1.79
N SER A 68 -6.02 -3.85 2.15
CA SER A 68 -4.86 -4.53 2.72
C SER A 68 -5.15 -5.10 4.11
N VAL A 69 -5.81 -4.33 4.99
CA VAL A 69 -6.17 -4.83 6.32
C VAL A 69 -7.25 -5.92 6.23
N ASN A 70 -8.22 -5.77 5.33
CA ASN A 70 -9.26 -6.77 5.12
C ASN A 70 -8.69 -8.12 4.65
N LYS A 71 -7.71 -8.11 3.73
CA LYS A 71 -7.00 -9.33 3.31
C LYS A 71 -6.26 -10.03 4.44
N ALA A 72 -5.80 -9.28 5.44
CA ALA A 72 -5.18 -9.83 6.65
C ALA A 72 -6.20 -10.31 7.68
N ASN A 73 -7.52 -10.21 7.40
CA ASN A 73 -8.60 -10.39 8.37
C ASN A 73 -8.44 -9.46 9.59
N LYS A 74 -8.13 -8.20 9.33
CA LYS A 74 -7.92 -7.12 10.30
C LYS A 74 -8.80 -5.91 9.98
N THR A 75 -8.93 -5.00 10.93
CA THR A 75 -9.53 -3.67 10.72
C THR A 75 -8.49 -2.57 10.84
N LEU A 76 -8.85 -1.32 10.52
CA LEU A 76 -7.93 -0.19 10.68
C LEU A 76 -7.61 0.09 12.15
N GLU A 77 -8.52 -0.25 13.07
CA GLU A 77 -8.31 -0.12 14.52
C GLU A 77 -7.24 -1.10 15.06
N ASP A 78 -6.93 -2.18 14.33
CA ASP A 78 -5.84 -3.10 14.66
C ASP A 78 -4.45 -2.56 14.29
N VAL A 79 -4.37 -1.40 13.62
CA VAL A 79 -3.13 -0.82 13.10
C VAL A 79 -2.58 0.24 14.06
N ASP A 80 -1.43 -0.04 14.68
CA ASP A 80 -0.80 0.89 15.62
C ASP A 80 -0.16 2.11 14.93
N PHE A 81 0.38 1.93 13.73
CA PHE A 81 1.14 2.95 13.01
C PHE A 81 0.83 2.93 11.52
N LEU A 82 0.64 4.12 10.95
CA LEU A 82 0.60 4.35 9.52
C LEU A 82 1.86 5.10 9.08
N PHE A 83 2.61 4.51 8.16
CA PHE A 83 3.74 5.17 7.48
C PHE A 83 3.35 5.43 6.04
N GLY A 84 3.21 6.70 5.67
CA GLY A 84 2.83 7.13 4.32
C GLY A 84 3.74 8.24 3.79
N GLY A 85 3.61 8.48 2.50
CA GLY A 85 4.29 9.55 1.77
C GLY A 85 3.64 9.72 0.39
N ASP A 86 3.92 10.86 -0.22
CA ASP A 86 3.54 11.28 -1.58
C ASP A 86 4.85 11.52 -2.34
#